data_AF-A0A496YRQ9-F1
#
_entry.id   AF-A0A496YRQ9-F1
#
_cell.length_a   1.000
_cell.length_b   1.000
_cell.length_c   1.000
_cell.angle_alpha   90.00
_cell.angle_beta   90.00
_cell.angle_gamma   90.00
#
_symmetry.space_group_name_H-M   'P 1'
#
loop_
_entity.id
_entity.type
_entity.pdbx_description
1 polymer ?
#
loop_
_entity_poly.entity_id
_entity_poly.type
_entity_poly.pdbx_seq_one_letter_code
_entity_poly.pdbx_strand_id
1 'polypeptide(L)'
;MKKKTRTHMLITLFLLVFLAGCAGTFTKVPVVKPRPKLYYKTVLPLSAIDEKISYLKSLLESGELEGSDRELALDLLTNYQAIRDAVQEPANRA
;
A
#
# COMPACT_ATOMS: atom_id res chain seq x y z
N MET A 1 -23.17 51.45 -54.56
CA MET A 1 -23.11 50.01 -54.25
C MET A 1 -22.00 49.66 -53.23
N LYS A 2 -21.88 50.37 -52.09
CA LYS A 2 -20.75 50.20 -51.12
C LYS A 2 -21.11 49.49 -49.80
N LYS A 3 -22.39 49.22 -49.54
CA LYS A 3 -22.83 48.63 -48.26
C LYS A 3 -22.64 47.11 -48.21
N LYS A 4 -22.91 46.40 -49.31
CA LYS A 4 -22.90 44.92 -49.38
C LYS A 4 -21.51 44.32 -49.13
N THR A 5 -20.45 44.92 -49.69
CA THR A 5 -19.07 44.47 -49.51
C THR A 5 -18.55 44.67 -48.08
N ARG A 6 -18.97 45.75 -47.39
CA ARG A 6 -18.59 46.01 -46.00
C ARG A 6 -19.22 45.00 -45.03
N THR A 7 -20.45 44.58 -45.28
CA THR A 7 -21.12 43.56 -44.45
C THR A 7 -20.49 42.18 -44.63
N HIS A 8 -20.11 41.80 -45.85
CA HIS A 8 -19.41 40.53 -46.08
C HIS A 8 -18.05 40.49 -45.38
N MET A 9 -17.27 41.57 -45.43
CA MET A 9 -15.96 41.62 -44.74
C MET A 9 -16.10 41.44 -43.22
N LEU A 10 -17.12 42.05 -42.60
CA LEU A 10 -17.39 41.90 -41.17
C LEU A 10 -17.85 40.48 -40.79
N ILE A 11 -18.67 39.85 -41.63
CA ILE A 11 -19.12 38.46 -41.42
C ILE A 11 -17.93 37.50 -41.53
N THR A 12 -17.05 37.69 -42.51
CA THR A 12 -15.85 36.86 -42.67
C THR A 12 -14.90 37.02 -41.49
N LEU A 13 -14.71 38.26 -40.99
CA LEU A 13 -13.88 38.52 -39.82
C LEU A 13 -14.46 37.86 -38.56
N PHE A 14 -15.78 37.95 -38.36
CA PHE A 14 -16.48 37.31 -37.24
C PHE A 14 -16.34 35.78 -37.27
N LEU A 15 -16.50 35.17 -38.44
CA LEU A 15 -16.31 33.72 -38.63
C LEU A 15 -14.89 33.26 -38.29
N LEU A 16 -13.86 34.02 -38.66
CA LEU A 16 -12.47 33.68 -38.37
C LEU A 16 -12.17 33.71 -36.86
N VAL A 17 -12.67 34.72 -36.14
CA VAL A 17 -12.50 34.81 -34.69
C VAL A 17 -13.23 33.66 -33.98
N PHE A 18 -14.43 33.31 -34.45
CA PHE A 18 -15.22 32.23 -33.88
C PHE A 18 -14.55 30.86 -34.04
N LEU A 19 -13.93 30.61 -35.20
CA LEU A 19 -13.17 29.37 -35.45
C LEU A 19 -11.90 29.27 -34.61
N ALA A 20 -11.21 30.39 -34.36
CA ALA A 20 -10.01 30.41 -33.51
C ALA A 20 -10.33 30.12 -32.03
N GLY A 21 -11.50 30.52 -31.54
CA GLY A 21 -11.95 30.27 -30.17
C GLY A 21 -12.39 28.83 -29.89
N CYS A 22 -12.58 28.01 -30.93
CA CYS A 22 -13.05 26.62 -30.79
C CYS A 22 -11.94 25.58 -30.62
N ALA A 23 -10.66 25.99 -30.60
CA ALA A 23 -9.56 25.10 -30.27
C ALA A 23 -9.58 24.83 -28.75
N GLY A 24 -10.32 23.79 -28.35
CA GLY A 24 -10.36 23.33 -26.97
C GLY A 24 -8.95 23.12 -26.42
N THR A 25 -8.61 23.81 -25.34
CA THR A 25 -7.33 23.65 -24.67
C THR A 25 -7.29 22.25 -24.06
N PHE A 26 -6.53 21.34 -24.68
CA PHE A 26 -6.26 20.02 -24.11
C PHE A 26 -5.42 20.17 -22.84
N THR A 27 -6.08 20.29 -21.70
CA THR A 27 -5.41 20.17 -20.40
C THR A 27 -4.99 18.71 -20.24
N LYS A 28 -3.69 18.44 -20.34
CA LYS A 28 -3.14 17.11 -20.07
C LYS A 28 -3.47 16.76 -18.61
N VAL A 29 -4.43 15.87 -18.41
CA VAL A 29 -4.72 15.32 -17.08
C VAL A 29 -3.48 14.54 -16.66
N PRO A 30 -2.84 14.88 -15.52
CA PRO A 30 -1.68 14.13 -15.06
C PRO A 30 -2.09 12.68 -14.80
N VAL A 31 -1.45 11.74 -15.50
CA VAL A 31 -1.68 10.31 -15.32
C VAL A 31 -1.14 9.93 -13.94
N VAL A 32 -2.05 9.73 -12.98
CA VAL A 32 -1.70 9.20 -11.65
C VAL A 32 -1.30 7.74 -11.83
N LYS A 33 0.01 7.46 -11.81
CA LYS A 33 0.49 6.08 -11.78
C LYS A 33 0.09 5.42 -10.46
N PRO A 34 -0.47 4.20 -10.46
CA PRO A 34 -0.71 3.45 -9.23
C PRO A 34 0.59 3.32 -8.46
N ARG A 35 0.58 3.59 -7.15
CA ARG A 35 1.75 3.34 -6.31
C ARG A 35 2.08 1.85 -6.36
N PRO A 36 3.35 1.46 -6.50
CA PRO A 36 3.72 0.05 -6.47
C PRO A 36 3.27 -0.56 -5.13
N LYS A 37 2.58 -1.71 -5.18
CA LYS A 37 2.32 -2.50 -3.98
C LYS A 37 3.68 -2.97 -3.45
N LEU A 38 4.11 -2.39 -2.33
CA LEU A 38 5.29 -2.84 -1.62
C LEU A 38 4.96 -4.20 -0.99
N TYR A 39 5.42 -5.28 -1.62
CA TYR A 39 5.45 -6.59 -0.99
C TYR A 39 6.70 -6.63 -0.10
N TYR A 40 6.55 -6.22 1.16
CA TYR A 40 7.53 -6.64 2.15
C TYR A 40 7.26 -8.12 2.43
N LYS A 41 8.18 -8.98 1.97
CA LYS A 41 8.25 -10.33 2.53
C LYS A 41 8.83 -10.12 3.93
N THR A 42 7.98 -9.95 4.94
CA THR A 42 8.39 -10.13 6.34
C THR A 42 8.81 -11.59 6.46
N VAL A 43 10.09 -11.86 6.19
CA VAL A 43 10.71 -13.12 6.53
C VAL A 43 10.84 -13.09 8.04
N LEU A 44 9.84 -13.62 8.74
CA LEU A 44 9.93 -13.81 10.18
C LEU A 44 10.97 -14.90 10.40
N PRO A 45 12.15 -14.61 10.99
CA PRO A 45 13.21 -15.59 11.09
C PRO A 45 12.81 -16.64 12.13
N LEU A 46 12.57 -17.87 11.69
CA LEU A 46 12.18 -18.99 12.56
C LEU A 46 13.18 -19.20 13.71
N SER A 47 14.47 -18.97 13.47
CA SER A 47 15.51 -19.05 14.50
C SER A 47 15.28 -18.08 15.68
N ALA A 48 14.81 -16.87 15.41
CA ALA A 48 14.54 -15.89 16.46
C ALA A 48 13.30 -16.26 17.27
N ILE A 49 12.33 -16.93 16.66
CA ILE A 49 11.14 -17.45 17.36
C ILE A 49 11.54 -18.64 18.23
N ASP A 50 12.37 -19.53 17.72
CA ASP A 50 12.88 -20.70 18.45
C ASP A 50 13.70 -20.29 19.68
N GLU A 51 14.52 -19.25 19.57
CA GLU A 51 15.27 -18.67 20.69
C GLU A 51 14.33 -18.13 21.78
N LYS A 52 13.28 -17.38 21.39
CA LYS A 52 12.27 -16.86 22.31
C LYS A 52 11.49 -17.98 23.01
N ILE A 53 11.12 -19.03 22.29
CA ILE A 53 10.46 -20.22 22.85
C ILE A 53 11.38 -20.91 23.87
N SER A 54 12.66 -21.09 23.51
CA SER A 54 13.65 -21.72 24.39
C SER A 54 13.83 -20.93 25.69
N TYR A 55 13.97 -19.61 25.58
CA TYR A 55 14.11 -18.72 26.73
C TYR A 55 12.88 -18.75 27.66
N LEU A 56 11.67 -18.69 27.10
CA LEU A 56 10.45 -18.76 27.90
C LEU A 56 10.29 -20.10 28.61
N LYS A 57 10.68 -21.21 27.97
CA LYS A 57 10.70 -22.53 28.60
C LYS A 57 11.68 -22.57 29.77
N SER A 58 12.92 -22.12 29.58
CA SER A 58 13.91 -22.10 30.66
C SER A 58 13.47 -21.22 31.83
N LEU A 59 12.83 -20.09 31.53
CA LEU A 59 12.31 -19.17 32.56
C LEU A 59 11.15 -19.80 33.34
N LEU A 60 10.23 -20.50 32.66
CA LEU A 60 9.14 -21.22 33.32
C LEU A 60 9.63 -22.42 34.15
N GLU A 61 10.68 -23.11 33.68
CA GLU A 61 11.31 -24.24 34.37
C GLU A 61 12.11 -23.80 35.60
N SER A 62 12.70 -22.59 35.56
CA SER A 62 13.43 -22.03 36.70
C SER A 62 12.57 -21.84 37.96
N GLY A 63 11.25 -21.72 37.79
CA GLY A 63 10.32 -21.45 38.88
C GLY A 63 10.40 -20.01 39.42
N GLU A 64 11.18 -19.12 38.79
CA GLU A 64 11.33 -17.72 39.21
C GLU A 64 10.05 -16.88 39.01
N LEU A 65 9.15 -17.31 38.13
CA LEU A 65 7.88 -16.65 37.86
C LEU A 65 6.75 -17.27 38.66
N GLU A 66 5.98 -16.43 39.33
CA GLU A 66 4.80 -16.81 40.12
C GLU A 66 3.55 -16.04 39.68
N GLY A 67 2.38 -16.56 40.05
CA GLY A 67 1.09 -15.90 39.83
C GLY A 67 0.86 -15.43 38.38
N SER A 68 0.52 -14.15 38.23
CA SER A 68 0.20 -13.54 36.94
C SER A 68 1.35 -13.56 35.94
N ASP A 69 2.60 -13.46 36.41
CA ASP A 69 3.76 -13.39 35.52
C ASP A 69 4.03 -14.76 34.89
N ARG A 70 3.79 -15.82 35.66
CA ARG A 70 3.85 -17.19 35.16
C ARG A 70 2.75 -17.48 34.14
N GLU A 71 1.53 -17.02 34.41
CA GLU A 71 0.41 -17.15 33.46
C GLU A 71 0.69 -16.39 32.16
N LEU A 72 1.20 -15.16 32.25
CA LEU A 72 1.59 -14.37 31.08
C LEU A 72 2.72 -15.04 30.28
N ALA A 73 3.72 -15.61 30.95
CA ALA A 73 4.80 -16.33 30.29
C ALA A 73 4.32 -17.60 29.57
N LEU A 74 3.34 -18.30 30.15
CA LEU A 74 2.68 -19.45 29.49
C LEU A 74 1.87 -19.04 28.26
N ASP A 75 1.13 -17.94 28.35
CA ASP A 75 0.37 -17.40 27.21
C ASP A 75 1.31 -16.96 26.09
N LEU A 76 2.38 -16.22 26.43
CA LEU A 76 3.43 -15.84 25.48
C LEU A 76 4.08 -17.05 24.81
N LEU A 77 4.40 -18.10 25.58
CA LEU A 77 4.97 -19.33 25.03
C LEU A 77 4.02 -19.97 24.01
N THR A 78 2.74 -20.08 24.36
CA THR A 78 1.70 -20.62 23.49
C THR A 78 1.57 -19.81 22.19
N ASN A 79 1.56 -18.49 22.30
CA ASN A 79 1.49 -17.59 21.16
C ASN A 79 2.70 -17.73 20.23
N TYR A 80 3.92 -17.78 20.77
CA TYR A 80 5.12 -17.97 19.96
C TYR A 80 5.14 -19.33 19.25
N GLN A 81 4.66 -20.40 19.90
CA GLN A 81 4.52 -21.71 19.26
C GLN A 81 3.51 -21.67 18.10
N ALA A 82 2.35 -21.05 18.29
CA ALA A 82 1.35 -20.91 17.23
C ALA A 82 1.88 -20.08 16.04
N ILE A 83 2.63 -19.01 16.30
CA ILE A 83 3.27 -18.20 15.25
C ILE A 83 4.31 -19.03 14.50
N ARG A 84 5.15 -19.79 15.21
CA ARG A 84 6.16 -20.67 14.60
C ARG A 84 5.52 -21.65 13.64
N ASP A 85 4.46 -22.34 14.08
CA ASP A 85 3.77 -23.34 13.28
C ASP A 85 3.11 -22.71 12.03
N ALA A 86 2.47 -21.54 12.20
CA ALA A 86 1.87 -20.79 11.10
C ALA A 86 2.87 -20.28 10.06
N VAL A 87 4.12 -20.02 10.46
CA VAL A 87 5.21 -19.62 9.56
C VAL A 87 5.83 -20.85 8.88
N GLN A 88 5.90 -21.98 9.57
CA GLN A 88 6.44 -23.24 9.04
C GLN A 88 5.50 -23.90 8.01
N GLU A 89 4.17 -23.90 8.25
CA GLU A 89 3.18 -24.53 7.36
C GLU A 89 3.27 -24.11 5.88
N PRO A 90 3.31 -22.81 5.53
CA PRO A 90 3.45 -22.38 4.14
C PRO A 90 4.86 -22.65 3.57
N ALA A 91 5.90 -22.79 4.41
CA ALA A 91 7.25 -23.13 3.95
C ALA A 91 7.38 -24.61 3.55
N ASN A 92 6.62 -25.52 4.16
CA ASN A 92 6.63 -26.95 3.84
C ASN A 92 5.78 -27.34 2.61
N ARG A 93 4.93 -26.44 2.11
CA ARG A 93 4.07 -26.64 0.93
C ARG A 93 4.62 -26.00 -0.36
N ALA A 94 5.75 -25.30 -0.27
CA ALA A 94 6.46 -24.67 -1.38
C ALA A 94 7.59 -25.57 -1.89
#